data_AF-A0A7K2X5Z1-F1
#
_entry.id   AF-A0A7K2X5Z1-F1
#
_cell.length_a   1.000
_cell.length_b   1.000
_cell.length_c   1.000
_cell.angle_alpha   90.00
_cell.angle_beta   90.00
_cell.angle_gamma   90.00
#
_symmetry.space_group_name_H-M   'P 1'
#
loop_
_entity.id
_entity.type
_entity.pdbx_description
1 polymer ?
#
loop_
_entity_poly.entity_id
_entity_poly.type
_entity_poly.pdbx_seq_one_letter_code
_entity_poly.pdbx_strand_id
1 'polypeptide(L)'
;MDAVRVALLREVLAGTEWPGAARRFARALRGSVVPHGGGLLLVGTEEYEPWHLAAHLVDESTWSGLPELAPTLVRHRVRPGDPAHLAVGLGRLEAAG
;
A
#
# COMPACT_ATOMS: atom_id res chain seq x y z
N MET A 1 -14.12 -7.35 -17.49
CA MET A 1 -13.91 -5.92 -17.81
C MET A 1 -13.98 -5.78 -19.33
N ASP A 2 -14.69 -4.77 -19.85
CA ASP A 2 -14.82 -4.54 -21.29
C ASP A 2 -13.52 -3.96 -21.88
N ALA A 3 -12.95 -4.62 -22.90
CA ALA A 3 -11.68 -4.25 -23.51
C ALA A 3 -11.71 -2.86 -24.16
N VAL A 4 -12.85 -2.45 -24.70
CA VAL A 4 -13.03 -1.11 -25.29
C VAL A 4 -12.96 -0.05 -24.19
N ARG A 5 -13.68 -0.26 -23.08
CA ARG A 5 -13.62 0.63 -21.91
C ARG A 5 -12.21 0.73 -21.31
N VAL A 6 -11.44 -0.37 -21.30
CA VAL A 6 -10.03 -0.35 -20.83
C VAL A 6 -9.13 0.43 -21.78
N ALA A 7 -9.30 0.28 -23.09
CA ALA A 7 -8.52 1.03 -24.08
C ALA A 7 -8.77 2.54 -23.97
N LEU A 8 -10.03 2.96 -23.87
CA LEU A 8 -10.40 4.36 -23.69
C LEU A 8 -9.83 4.93 -22.39
N LEU A 9 -9.90 4.19 -21.29
CA LEU A 9 -9.29 4.63 -20.03
C LEU A 9 -7.78 4.80 -20.16
N ARG A 10 -7.10 3.91 -20.87
CA ARG A 10 -5.65 4.04 -21.13
C ARG A 10 -5.32 5.27 -21.94
N GLU A 11 -6.11 5.61 -22.95
CA GLU A 11 -5.92 6.83 -23.74
C GLU A 11 -6.09 8.09 -22.89
N VAL A 12 -7.15 8.16 -22.07
CA VAL A 12 -7.37 9.29 -21.15
C VAL A 12 -6.21 9.45 -20.17
N LEU A 13 -5.70 8.33 -19.64
CA LEU A 13 -4.59 8.36 -18.68
C LEU A 13 -3.23 8.59 -19.33
N ALA A 14 -3.06 8.34 -20.63
CA ALA A 14 -1.78 8.46 -21.32
C ALA A 14 -1.26 9.91 -21.36
N GLY A 15 -2.15 10.89 -21.31
CA GLY A 15 -1.80 12.32 -21.18
C GLY A 15 -1.40 12.74 -19.76
N THR A 16 -1.32 11.80 -18.81
CA THR A 16 -1.03 12.07 -17.40
C THR A 16 0.18 11.26 -16.92
N GLU A 17 0.76 11.68 -15.80
CA GLU A 17 1.85 10.93 -15.16
C GLU A 17 1.37 9.64 -14.46
N TRP A 18 0.04 9.43 -14.32
CA TRP A 18 -0.52 8.38 -13.48
C TRP A 18 -0.07 6.97 -13.86
N PRO A 19 -0.13 6.53 -15.14
CA PRO A 19 0.32 5.19 -15.50
C PRO A 19 1.81 4.98 -15.23
N GLY A 20 2.63 6.01 -15.44
CA GLY A 20 4.06 5.98 -15.15
C GLY A 20 4.33 5.88 -13.66
N ALA A 21 3.69 6.73 -12.86
CA ALA A 21 3.81 6.76 -11.41
C ALA A 21 3.35 5.44 -10.77
N ALA A 22 2.18 4.92 -11.17
CA ALA A 22 1.65 3.66 -10.66
C ALA A 22 2.60 2.48 -10.96
N ARG A 23 3.17 2.42 -12.18
CA ARG A 23 4.16 1.39 -12.54
C ARG A 23 5.45 1.51 -11.74
N ARG A 24 5.94 2.74 -11.50
CA ARG A 24 7.13 2.99 -10.67
C ARG A 24 6.88 2.55 -9.23
N PHE A 25 5.73 2.93 -8.66
CA PHE A 25 5.31 2.51 -7.33
C PHE A 25 5.22 0.98 -7.21
N ALA A 26 4.52 0.31 -8.14
CA ALA A 26 4.38 -1.15 -8.12
C ALA A 26 5.74 -1.88 -8.21
N ARG A 27 6.70 -1.34 -8.97
CA ARG A 27 8.06 -1.89 -9.01
C ARG A 27 8.81 -1.71 -7.70
N ALA A 28 8.74 -0.52 -7.11
CA ALA A 28 9.37 -0.25 -5.82
C ALA A 28 8.79 -1.18 -4.73
N LEU A 29 7.46 -1.27 -4.67
CA LEU A 29 6.74 -2.14 -3.75
C LEU A 29 7.19 -3.60 -3.88
N ARG A 30 7.23 -4.14 -5.11
CA ARG A 30 7.72 -5.50 -5.37
C ARG A 30 9.16 -5.70 -4.90
N GLY A 31 10.04 -4.72 -5.15
CA GLY A 31 11.42 -4.76 -4.70
C GLY A 31 11.58 -4.72 -3.18
N SER A 32 10.63 -4.10 -2.47
CA SER A 32 10.63 -4.02 -1.01
C SER A 32 10.15 -5.30 -0.33
N VAL A 33 9.09 -5.93 -0.83
CA VAL A 33 8.42 -7.04 -0.11
C VAL A 33 8.98 -8.43 -0.43
N VAL A 34 9.45 -8.66 -1.65
CA VAL A 34 9.87 -10.00 -2.10
C VAL A 34 11.13 -10.49 -1.36
N PRO A 35 12.21 -9.68 -1.23
CA PRO A 35 13.43 -10.15 -0.55
C PRO A 35 13.24 -10.42 0.96
N HIS A 36 12.31 -9.71 1.60
CA HIS A 36 12.08 -9.79 3.04
C HIS A 36 11.00 -10.80 3.44
N GLY A 37 10.31 -11.42 2.47
CA GLY A 37 9.23 -12.37 2.74
C GLY A 37 8.03 -11.76 3.46
N GLY A 38 7.80 -10.45 3.30
CA GLY A 38 6.73 -9.71 3.97
C GLY A 38 7.22 -8.66 4.97
N GLY A 39 6.36 -8.31 5.94
CA GLY A 39 6.67 -7.29 6.95
C GLY A 39 6.58 -5.85 6.43
N LEU A 40 5.86 -5.62 5.33
CA LEU A 40 5.67 -4.29 4.75
C LEU A 40 5.09 -3.34 5.79
N LEU A 41 5.84 -2.29 6.09
CA LEU A 41 5.37 -1.19 6.94
C LEU A 41 4.89 -0.05 6.04
N LEU A 42 3.66 0.40 6.27
CA LEU A 42 3.11 1.56 5.58
C LEU A 42 2.91 2.70 6.59
N VAL A 43 3.62 3.80 6.36
CA VAL A 43 3.60 4.99 7.21
C VAL A 43 3.32 6.21 6.36
N GLY A 44 2.49 7.12 6.87
CA GLY A 44 2.22 8.41 6.26
C GLY A 44 2.92 9.56 6.95
N THR A 45 2.56 10.77 6.56
CA THR A 45 2.87 11.96 7.35
C THR A 45 1.93 12.03 8.56
N GLU A 46 2.24 12.90 9.52
CA GLU A 46 1.37 13.13 10.68
C GLU A 46 -0.03 13.62 10.27
N GLU A 47 -0.10 14.38 9.17
CA GLU A 47 -1.34 14.97 8.64
C GLU A 47 -2.12 14.01 7.75
N TYR A 48 -1.47 12.99 7.19
CA TYR A 48 -2.07 12.08 6.23
C TYR A 48 -1.68 10.62 6.50
N GLU A 49 -2.59 9.91 7.19
CA GLU A 49 -2.48 8.47 7.38
C GLU A 49 -2.98 7.72 6.13
N PRO A 50 -2.18 6.81 5.53
CA PRO A 50 -2.47 6.18 4.24
C PRO A 50 -3.39 4.95 4.39
N TRP A 51 -4.43 5.06 5.21
CA TRP A 51 -5.30 3.94 5.57
C TRP A 51 -6.04 3.35 4.36
N HIS A 52 -6.43 4.18 3.39
CA HIS A 52 -7.04 3.70 2.13
C HIS A 52 -6.07 2.84 1.32
N LEU A 53 -4.79 3.24 1.27
CA LEU A 53 -3.78 2.46 0.56
C LEU A 53 -3.52 1.13 1.29
N ALA A 54 -3.53 1.13 2.63
CA ALA A 54 -3.44 -0.11 3.40
C ALA A 54 -4.56 -1.08 3.02
N ALA A 55 -5.81 -0.61 2.96
CA ALA A 55 -6.95 -1.42 2.56
C ALA A 55 -6.79 -1.99 1.13
N HIS A 56 -6.43 -1.16 0.16
CA HIS A 56 -6.21 -1.62 -1.21
C HIS A 56 -5.05 -2.61 -1.36
N LEU A 57 -4.01 -2.49 -0.54
CA LEU A 57 -2.91 -3.47 -0.53
C LEU A 57 -3.33 -4.81 0.08
N VAL A 58 -4.25 -4.82 1.06
CA VAL A 58 -4.86 -6.06 1.56
C VAL A 58 -5.71 -6.74 0.48
N ASP A 59 -6.51 -5.97 -0.25
CA ASP A 59 -7.29 -6.50 -1.39
C ASP A 59 -6.36 -7.08 -2.47
N GLU A 60 -5.33 -6.32 -2.86
CA GLU A 60 -4.35 -6.75 -3.86
C GLU A 60 -3.57 -7.97 -3.40
N SER A 61 -3.19 -8.05 -2.12
CA SER A 61 -2.56 -9.24 -1.53
C SER A 61 -3.44 -10.47 -1.75
N THR A 62 -4.74 -10.34 -1.49
CA THR A 62 -5.73 -11.40 -1.67
C THR A 62 -5.88 -11.77 -3.15
N TRP A 63 -6.02 -10.79 -4.04
CA TRP A 63 -6.25 -11.03 -5.47
C TRP A 63 -5.04 -11.61 -6.20
N SER A 64 -3.84 -11.17 -5.82
CA SER A 64 -2.59 -11.62 -6.44
C SER A 64 -2.03 -12.91 -5.83
N GLY A 65 -2.56 -13.34 -4.67
CA GLY A 65 -2.01 -14.47 -3.91
C GLY A 65 -0.63 -14.18 -3.32
N LEU A 66 -0.30 -12.90 -3.10
CA LEU A 66 0.97 -12.44 -2.53
C LEU A 66 0.73 -11.92 -1.10
N PRO A 67 0.84 -12.78 -0.06
CA PRO A 67 0.61 -12.38 1.32
C PRO A 67 1.58 -11.28 1.80
N GLU A 68 2.76 -11.16 1.20
CA GLU A 68 3.79 -10.17 1.53
C GLU A 68 3.34 -8.72 1.26
N LEU A 69 2.28 -8.53 0.47
CA LEU A 69 1.71 -7.21 0.18
C LEU A 69 0.80 -6.69 1.31
N ALA A 70 0.27 -7.54 2.18
CA ALA A 70 -0.58 -7.11 3.29
C ALA A 70 0.23 -6.24 4.27
N PRO A 71 -0.01 -4.92 4.35
CA PRO A 71 0.84 -4.03 5.11
C PRO A 71 0.42 -3.99 6.59
N THR A 72 1.38 -3.68 7.45
CA THR A 72 1.08 -3.10 8.76
C THR A 72 0.98 -1.59 8.62
N LEU A 73 -0.20 -1.02 8.87
CA LEU A 73 -0.38 0.43 8.93
C LEU A 73 0.20 0.97 10.24
N VAL A 74 1.27 1.75 10.13
CA VAL A 74 1.91 2.44 11.25
C VAL A 74 1.31 3.83 11.39
N ARG A 75 0.76 4.13 12.56
CA ARG A 75 0.00 5.35 12.84
C ARG A 75 0.79 6.32 13.69
N HIS A 76 0.60 7.61 13.44
CA HIS A 76 1.16 8.67 14.28
C HIS A 76 0.38 8.78 15.59
N ARG A 77 -0.92 8.44 15.57
CA ARG A 77 -1.77 8.43 16.76
C ARG A 77 -2.60 7.16 16.86
N VAL A 78 -2.33 6.38 17.90
CA VAL A 78 -3.15 5.23 18.30
C VAL A 78 -4.06 5.65 19.45
N ARG A 79 -5.35 5.31 19.39
CA ARG A 79 -6.31 5.60 20.46
C ARG A 79 -6.47 4.37 21.37
N PRO A 80 -6.70 4.56 22.69
CA PRO A 80 -7.06 3.47 23.58
C PRO A 80 -8.30 2.74 23.06
N GLY A 81 -8.22 1.41 22.95
CA GLY A 81 -9.31 0.57 22.45
C GLY A 81 -9.36 0.42 20.92
N ASP A 82 -8.44 1.02 20.16
CA ASP A 82 -8.31 0.72 18.74
C ASP A 82 -8.06 -0.79 18.54
N PRO A 83 -8.65 -1.42 17.50
CA PRO A 83 -8.35 -2.80 17.14
C PRO A 83 -6.85 -3.01 16.96
N ALA A 84 -6.33 -4.20 17.29
CA ALA A 84 -4.88 -4.47 17.27
C ALA A 84 -4.18 -4.08 15.95
N HIS A 85 -4.83 -4.34 14.80
CA HIS A 85 -4.30 -4.00 13.48
C HIS A 85 -4.33 -2.48 13.14
N LEU A 86 -5.01 -1.66 13.95
CA LEU A 86 -5.03 -0.20 13.89
C LEU A 86 -4.29 0.44 15.07
N ALA A 87 -3.70 -0.36 15.95
CA ALA A 87 -3.05 0.08 17.18
C ALA A 87 -1.51 0.06 17.10
N VAL A 88 -0.96 0.00 15.88
CA VAL A 88 0.50 0.00 15.66
C VAL A 88 0.99 1.44 15.51
N GLY A 89 1.77 1.90 16.49
CA GLY A 89 2.37 3.24 16.51
C GLY A 89 3.79 3.31 15.97
N LEU A 90 4.35 4.53 15.88
CA LEU A 90 5.69 4.81 15.34
C LEU A 90 6.83 3.99 15.97
N GLY A 91 6.72 3.58 17.23
CA GLY A 91 7.73 2.73 17.88
C GLY A 91 7.99 1.40 17.16
N ARG A 92 7.06 0.93 16.30
CA ARG A 92 7.29 -0.23 15.44
C ARG A 92 8.46 -0.03 14.46
N LEU A 93 8.73 1.21 14.05
CA LEU A 93 9.82 1.54 13.13
C LEU A 93 11.19 1.32 13.77
N GLU A 94 11.33 1.60 15.07
CA GLU A 94 12.58 1.37 15.81
C GLU A 94 12.95 -0.13 15.85
N ALA A 95 11.94 -0.99 15.90
CA ALA A 95 12.09 -2.45 15.87
C ALA A 95 12.24 -3.04 14.44
N ALA A 96 12.34 -2.19 13.41
CA ALA A 96 12.47 -2.63 12.01
C ALA A 96 13.89 -2.47 11.43
N GLY A 97 14.79 -1.80 12.17
CA GLY A 97 16.23 -1.72 11.85
C GLY A 97 17.03 -2.87 12.43
#